data_AF-A0A932ULF6-F1
#
_entry.id   AF-A0A932ULF6-F1
#
_cell.length_a   1.000
_cell.length_b   1.000
_cell.length_c   1.000
_cell.angle_alpha   90.00
_cell.angle_beta   90.00
_cell.angle_gamma   90.00
#
_symmetry.space_group_name_H-M   'P 1'
#
loop_
_entity.id
_entity.type
_entity.pdbx_description
1 polymer ?
#
loop_
_entity_poly.entity_id
_entity_poly.type
_entity_poly.pdbx_seq_one_letter_code
_entity_poly.pdbx_strand_id
1 'polypeptide(L)'
;MLDAGGPGFSVSGVEFTAPAGSGEPNLDATPDGRVVMSWFEKTGDKRHALRVAMRSDGAWSEPRTIVEGGDFFVNWADFPSILELPDGSWVAHWLQKTAASTYAYHVQIAISQDKGATWSKPVTPHRDLSPTEHGFVSMVPWRDGVGLIWLDGRA
;
A
#
# COMPACT_ATOMS: atom_id res chain seq x y z
N MET A 1 -4.86 -11.01 34.84
CA MET A 1 -3.65 -11.83 34.57
C MET A 1 -4.13 -13.19 34.13
N LEU A 2 -3.92 -13.52 32.86
CA LEU A 2 -4.10 -14.87 32.33
C LEU A 2 -2.83 -15.19 31.54
N ASP A 3 -1.95 -15.95 32.17
CA ASP A 3 -0.80 -16.57 31.52
C ASP A 3 -1.29 -17.82 30.78
N ALA A 4 -1.13 -17.85 29.46
CA ALA A 4 -1.30 -19.03 28.64
C ALA A 4 0.06 -19.35 28.01
N GLY A 5 0.69 -20.43 28.48
CA GLY A 5 2.02 -20.88 28.07
C GLY A 5 2.09 -21.46 26.65
N GLY A 6 1.86 -20.62 25.64
CA GLY A 6 2.41 -20.78 24.29
C GLY A 6 3.70 -19.98 24.13
N PRO A 7 4.38 -19.96 22.96
CA PRO A 7 5.45 -18.99 22.72
C PRO A 7 4.90 -17.61 23.08
N GLY A 8 5.48 -17.01 24.12
CA GLY A 8 4.91 -15.83 24.76
C GLY A 8 4.96 -14.66 23.79
N PHE A 9 3.86 -14.40 23.09
CA PHE A 9 3.75 -13.20 22.28
C PHE A 9 3.50 -12.02 23.22
N SER A 10 4.37 -11.03 23.17
CA SER A 10 4.11 -9.72 23.76
C SER A 10 3.42 -8.84 22.73
N VAL A 11 2.32 -8.21 23.12
CA VAL A 11 1.67 -7.18 22.31
C VAL A 11 2.04 -5.82 22.89
N SER A 12 2.57 -4.94 22.06
CA SER A 12 2.85 -3.55 22.40
C SER A 12 2.13 -2.62 21.42
N GLY A 13 1.49 -1.58 21.94
CA GLY A 13 0.95 -0.51 21.11
C GLY A 13 2.08 0.28 20.44
N VAL A 14 1.86 0.68 19.19
CA VAL A 14 2.71 1.63 18.47
C VAL A 14 1.83 2.80 18.09
N GLU A 15 2.14 3.98 18.60
CA GLU A 15 1.42 5.20 18.24
C GLU A 15 1.90 5.72 16.87
N PHE A 16 0.96 6.24 16.10
CA PHE A 16 1.21 6.99 14.88
C PHE A 16 0.16 8.08 14.76
N THR A 17 0.59 9.30 14.42
CA THR A 17 -0.31 10.45 14.25
C THR A 17 -0.32 10.83 12.77
N ALA A 18 -1.52 10.89 12.20
CA ALA A 18 -1.75 11.34 10.83
C ALA A 18 -2.78 12.48 10.81
N PRO A 19 -2.81 13.32 9.76
CA PRO A 19 -3.85 14.32 9.57
C PRO A 19 -5.27 13.72 9.59
N ALA A 20 -6.25 14.52 9.99
CA ALA A 20 -7.65 14.09 9.98
C ALA A 20 -8.11 13.72 8.56
N GLY A 21 -8.87 12.62 8.45
CA GLY A 21 -9.30 12.06 7.16
C GLY A 21 -8.26 11.16 6.49
N SER A 22 -7.18 10.80 7.20
CA SER A 22 -6.30 9.70 6.79
C SER A 22 -6.99 8.35 6.98
N GLY A 23 -6.72 7.39 6.09
CA GLY A 23 -7.41 6.11 6.04
C GLY A 23 -6.63 5.00 5.35
N GLU A 24 -7.22 3.81 5.36
CA GLU A 24 -6.74 2.60 4.68
C GLU A 24 -5.26 2.26 4.97
N PRO A 25 -4.84 2.21 6.25
CA PRO A 25 -3.45 1.88 6.57
C PRO A 25 -3.15 0.41 6.25
N ASN A 26 -1.95 0.17 5.74
CA ASN A 26 -1.38 -1.16 5.61
C ASN A 26 0.06 -1.17 6.15
N LEU A 27 0.43 -2.27 6.81
CA LEU A 27 1.76 -2.48 7.38
C LEU A 27 2.38 -3.72 6.77
N ASP A 28 3.66 -3.64 6.44
CA ASP A 28 4.47 -4.79 6.04
C ASP A 28 5.83 -4.78 6.76
N ALA A 29 6.36 -5.97 7.04
CA ALA A 29 7.68 -6.12 7.65
C ALA A 29 8.74 -6.24 6.55
N THR A 30 9.77 -5.41 6.62
CA THR A 30 10.91 -5.51 5.68
C THR A 30 11.79 -6.71 6.05
N PRO A 31 12.59 -7.24 5.09
CA PRO A 31 13.51 -8.35 5.36
C PRO A 31 14.52 -8.11 6.50
N ASP A 32 14.84 -6.85 6.78
CA ASP A 32 15.75 -6.44 7.87
C ASP A 32 15.03 -6.04 9.17
N GLY A 33 13.73 -6.34 9.29
CA GLY A 33 12.97 -6.18 10.54
C GLY A 33 12.46 -4.77 10.82
N ARG A 34 12.56 -3.85 9.85
CA ARG A 34 11.83 -2.58 9.89
C ARG A 34 10.35 -2.83 9.55
N VAL A 35 9.51 -1.83 9.80
CA VAL A 35 8.10 -1.86 9.40
C VAL A 35 7.85 -0.73 8.43
N VAL A 36 7.20 -1.00 7.31
CA VAL A 36 6.75 0.02 6.37
C VAL A 36 5.25 0.15 6.50
N MET A 37 4.77 1.39 6.55
CA MET A 37 3.36 1.70 6.56
C MET A 37 3.00 2.52 5.33
N SER A 38 1.91 2.18 4.67
CA SER A 38 1.25 2.99 3.65
C SER A 38 -0.16 3.37 4.08
N TRP A 39 -0.62 4.55 3.71
CA TRP A 39 -1.99 5.02 3.98
C TRP A 39 -2.37 6.12 2.99
N PHE A 40 -3.66 6.39 2.86
CA PHE A 40 -4.14 7.58 2.16
C PHE A 40 -4.32 8.75 3.13
N GLU A 41 -3.92 9.94 2.70
CA GLU A 41 -4.29 11.20 3.35
C GLU A 41 -5.17 12.02 2.42
N LYS A 42 -6.25 12.60 2.93
CA LYS A 42 -7.05 13.56 2.16
C LYS A 42 -6.28 14.88 2.01
N THR A 43 -5.99 15.29 0.77
CA THR A 43 -5.28 16.54 0.47
C THR A 43 -6.19 17.63 -0.11
N GLY A 44 -7.46 17.32 -0.41
CA GLY A 44 -8.44 18.28 -0.92
C GLY A 44 -9.79 17.65 -1.17
N ASP A 45 -10.68 18.34 -1.88
CA ASP A 45 -11.93 17.74 -2.34
C ASP A 45 -11.62 16.67 -3.39
N LYS A 46 -12.04 15.43 -3.10
CA LYS A 46 -11.77 14.23 -3.92
C LYS A 46 -10.29 13.97 -4.23
N ARG A 47 -9.36 14.58 -3.51
CA ARG A 47 -7.91 14.38 -3.69
C ARG A 47 -7.31 13.68 -2.48
N HIS A 48 -6.44 12.73 -2.75
CA HIS A 48 -5.68 12.02 -1.73
C HIS A 48 -4.20 12.00 -2.10
N ALA A 49 -3.35 11.79 -1.11
CA ALA A 49 -1.96 11.41 -1.28
C ALA A 49 -1.77 10.01 -0.69
N LEU A 50 -1.18 9.10 -1.47
CA LEU A 50 -0.62 7.87 -0.93
C LEU A 50 0.69 8.21 -0.23
N ARG A 51 0.74 7.97 1.08
CA ARG A 51 1.90 8.21 1.93
C ARG A 51 2.61 6.92 2.29
N VAL A 52 3.87 7.08 2.67
CA VAL A 52 4.70 6.04 3.27
C VAL A 52 5.49 6.58 4.45
N ALA A 53 5.60 5.78 5.51
CA ALA A 53 6.55 5.99 6.60
C ALA A 53 7.14 4.65 7.01
N MET A 54 8.38 4.70 7.50
CA MET A 54 9.10 3.53 7.94
C MET A 54 9.37 3.62 9.43
N ARG A 55 9.22 2.51 10.13
CA ARG A 55 9.59 2.37 11.53
C ARG A 55 10.89 1.61 11.67
N SER A 56 11.86 2.21 12.33
CA SER A 56 13.14 1.60 12.70
C SER A 56 13.52 2.06 14.10
N ASP A 57 14.12 1.18 14.91
CA ASP A 57 14.64 1.52 16.24
C ASP A 57 13.62 2.23 17.16
N GLY A 58 12.35 1.87 17.05
CA GLY A 58 11.30 2.42 17.90
C GLY A 58 10.58 3.65 17.34
N ALA A 59 11.09 4.27 16.28
CA ALA A 59 10.60 5.55 15.77
C ALA A 59 10.11 5.47 14.32
N TRP A 60 9.08 6.26 14.00
CA TRP A 60 8.63 6.47 12.62
C TRP A 60 9.48 7.56 11.94
N SER A 61 9.76 7.37 10.66
CA SER A 61 10.28 8.42 9.79
C SER A 61 9.20 9.47 9.49
N GLU A 62 9.62 10.65 9.06
CA GLU A 62 8.72 11.61 8.43
C GLU A 62 7.99 10.96 7.23
N PRO A 63 6.66 11.16 7.09
CA PRO A 63 5.91 10.68 5.94
C PRO A 63 6.44 11.24 4.62
N ARG A 64 6.51 10.39 3.60
CA ARG A 64 6.81 10.78 2.21
C ARG A 64 5.61 10.47 1.31
N THR A 65 5.44 11.26 0.25
CA THR A 65 4.43 11.01 -0.77
C THR A 65 4.95 10.01 -1.80
N ILE A 66 4.17 8.97 -2.07
CA ILE A 66 4.39 8.07 -3.22
C ILE A 66 3.77 8.70 -4.46
N VAL A 67 2.48 9.05 -4.36
CA VAL A 67 1.70 9.64 -5.45
C VAL A 67 0.55 10.45 -4.86
N GLU A 68 0.13 11.51 -5.55
CA GLU A 68 -1.03 12.33 -5.18
C GLU A 68 -1.90 12.56 -6.43
N GLY A 69 -3.22 12.51 -6.26
CA GLY A 69 -4.17 12.49 -7.37
C GLY A 69 -5.62 12.58 -6.92
N GLY A 70 -6.52 12.76 -7.89
CA GLY A 70 -7.97 12.85 -7.67
C GLY A 70 -8.75 11.62 -8.15
N ASP A 71 -8.04 10.63 -8.67
CA ASP A 71 -8.56 9.45 -9.35
C ASP A 71 -8.27 8.16 -8.59
N PHE A 72 -7.90 8.24 -7.30
CA PHE A 72 -7.83 7.05 -6.46
C PHE A 72 -9.22 6.42 -6.25
N PHE A 73 -9.27 5.10 -6.23
CA PHE A 73 -10.41 4.38 -5.69
C PHE A 73 -10.18 4.13 -4.19
N VAL A 74 -10.65 5.07 -3.37
CA VAL A 74 -10.62 4.99 -1.90
C VAL A 74 -11.97 4.46 -1.41
N ASN A 75 -11.97 3.37 -0.65
CA ASN A 75 -13.17 2.72 -0.12
C ASN A 75 -12.90 2.10 1.27
N TRP A 76 -13.88 1.41 1.86
CA TRP A 76 -13.78 0.82 3.20
C TRP A 76 -13.14 -0.58 3.27
N ALA A 77 -12.75 -1.18 2.14
CA ALA A 77 -12.38 -2.58 2.02
C ALA A 77 -10.97 -2.81 1.45
N ASP A 78 -10.55 -1.98 0.49
CA ASP A 78 -9.23 -2.01 -0.12
C ASP A 78 -8.27 -1.07 0.60
N PHE A 79 -6.98 -1.34 0.44
CA PHE A 79 -5.90 -0.49 0.95
C PHE A 79 -4.73 -0.44 -0.04
N PRO A 80 -3.99 0.67 -0.07
CA PRO A 80 -2.69 0.69 -0.72
C PRO A 80 -1.70 -0.13 0.11
N SER A 81 -0.69 -0.70 -0.55
CA SER A 81 0.30 -1.54 0.12
C SER A 81 1.70 -1.34 -0.45
N ILE A 82 2.71 -1.65 0.35
CA ILE A 82 4.12 -1.63 -0.04
C ILE A 82 4.75 -2.96 0.34
N LEU A 83 5.61 -3.47 -0.55
CA LEU A 83 6.41 -4.67 -0.32
C LEU A 83 7.89 -4.35 -0.62
N GLU A 84 8.80 -4.67 0.29
CA GLU A 84 10.25 -4.67 0.02
C GLU A 84 10.68 -6.02 -0.55
N LEU A 85 11.25 -6.02 -1.75
CA LEU A 85 11.82 -7.20 -2.40
C LEU A 85 13.22 -7.53 -1.87
N PRO A 86 13.72 -8.76 -2.07
CA PRO A 86 15.04 -9.17 -1.58
C PRO A 86 16.22 -8.36 -2.12
N ASP A 87 16.08 -7.70 -3.26
CA ASP A 87 17.08 -6.81 -3.84
C ASP A 87 17.06 -5.39 -3.24
N GLY A 88 16.17 -5.13 -2.27
CA GLY A 88 15.97 -3.85 -1.61
C GLY A 88 15.06 -2.88 -2.37
N SER A 89 14.53 -3.27 -3.52
CA SER A 89 13.52 -2.46 -4.23
C SER A 89 12.17 -2.52 -3.50
N TRP A 90 11.45 -1.41 -3.51
CA TRP A 90 10.10 -1.33 -2.95
C TRP A 90 9.08 -1.29 -4.07
N VAL A 91 8.01 -2.06 -3.94
CA VAL A 91 6.86 -2.03 -4.85
C VAL A 91 5.68 -1.46 -4.07
N ALA A 92 5.14 -0.34 -4.55
CA ALA A 92 3.89 0.23 -4.04
C ALA A 92 2.73 -0.13 -4.96
N HIS A 93 1.57 -0.37 -4.36
CA HIS A 93 0.31 -0.63 -5.04
C HIS A 93 -0.77 0.37 -4.59
N TRP A 94 -1.62 0.80 -5.53
CA TRP A 94 -2.91 1.44 -5.24
C TRP A 94 -3.93 1.16 -6.33
N LEU A 95 -5.19 1.50 -6.05
CA LEU A 95 -6.29 1.40 -7.00
C LEU A 95 -6.63 2.77 -7.58
N GLN A 96 -6.81 2.82 -8.90
CA GLN A 96 -7.09 4.05 -9.63
C GLN A 96 -8.34 3.90 -10.50
N LYS A 97 -9.31 4.79 -10.30
CA LYS A 97 -10.53 4.93 -11.11
C LYS A 97 -10.20 5.10 -12.58
N THR A 98 -10.88 4.35 -13.43
CA THR A 98 -10.71 4.40 -14.89
C THR A 98 -11.94 4.89 -15.63
N ALA A 99 -13.10 4.92 -14.97
CA ALA A 99 -14.34 5.48 -15.50
C ALA A 99 -15.23 6.03 -14.38
N ALA A 100 -16.34 6.66 -14.76
CA ALA A 100 -17.32 7.23 -13.82
C ALA A 100 -18.10 6.16 -13.04
N SER A 101 -18.17 4.92 -13.53
CA SER A 101 -18.85 3.83 -12.83
C SER A 101 -18.19 3.53 -11.49
N THR A 102 -19.01 3.06 -10.53
CA THR A 102 -18.58 2.87 -9.14
C THR A 102 -17.40 1.91 -9.01
N TYR A 103 -17.38 0.82 -9.80
CA TYR A 103 -16.38 -0.24 -9.68
C TYR A 103 -15.49 -0.38 -10.93
N ALA A 104 -15.28 0.71 -11.68
CA ALA A 104 -14.27 0.75 -12.73
C ALA A 104 -12.97 1.34 -12.19
N TYR A 105 -12.03 0.46 -11.87
CA TYR A 105 -10.71 0.84 -11.37
C TYR A 105 -9.70 -0.25 -11.70
N HIS A 106 -8.45 0.18 -11.90
CA HIS A 106 -7.33 -0.71 -12.20
C HIS A 106 -6.30 -0.68 -11.09
N VAL A 107 -5.53 -1.76 -11.03
CA VAL A 107 -4.35 -1.87 -10.20
C VAL A 107 -3.26 -0.99 -10.80
N GLN A 108 -2.62 -0.19 -9.97
CA GLN A 108 -1.41 0.56 -10.31
C GLN A 108 -0.26 0.09 -9.44
N ILE A 109 0.91 -0.03 -10.04
CA ILE A 109 2.15 -0.28 -9.32
C ILE A 109 3.22 0.76 -9.66
N ALA A 110 4.05 1.11 -8.69
CA ALA A 110 5.28 1.87 -8.90
C ALA A 110 6.42 1.25 -8.08
N ILE A 111 7.64 1.39 -8.59
CA ILE A 111 8.84 0.80 -8.00
C ILE A 111 9.76 1.92 -7.51
N SER A 112 10.29 1.76 -6.31
CA SER A 112 11.36 2.60 -5.76
C SER A 112 12.63 1.76 -5.60
N GLN A 113 13.77 2.34 -5.98
CA GLN A 113 15.11 1.74 -5.81
C GLN A 113 15.90 2.40 -4.66
N ASP A 114 15.28 3.33 -3.93
CA ASP A 114 15.92 4.19 -2.94
C ASP A 114 15.08 4.30 -1.65
N LYS A 115 14.41 3.21 -1.29
CA LYS A 115 13.61 3.07 -0.06
C LYS A 115 12.51 4.14 0.06
N GLY A 116 11.79 4.34 -1.04
CA GLY A 116 10.66 5.25 -1.14
C GLY A 116 11.02 6.74 -1.20
N ALA A 117 12.26 7.10 -1.57
CA ALA A 117 12.61 8.50 -1.81
C ALA A 117 12.12 8.98 -3.18
N THR A 118 12.22 8.13 -4.21
CA THR A 118 11.69 8.34 -5.55
C THR A 118 10.97 7.10 -6.06
N TRP A 119 10.04 7.30 -7.00
CA TRP A 119 9.18 6.25 -7.54
C TRP A 119 9.18 6.30 -9.07
N SER A 120 9.10 5.14 -9.70
CA SER A 120 8.92 5.01 -11.14
C SER A 120 7.59 5.62 -11.60
N LYS A 121 7.43 5.81 -12.92
CA LYS A 121 6.10 6.01 -13.48
C LYS A 121 5.21 4.80 -13.14
N PRO A 122 3.94 5.01 -12.78
CA PRO A 122 3.05 3.91 -12.49
C PRO A 122 2.73 3.11 -13.75
N VAL A 123 2.52 1.81 -13.57
CA VAL A 123 2.05 0.91 -14.62
C VAL A 123 0.88 0.06 -14.14
N THR A 124 -0.03 -0.27 -15.05
CA THR A 124 -1.06 -1.28 -14.83
C THR A 124 -0.48 -2.66 -15.08
N PRO A 125 -0.44 -3.56 -14.08
CA PRO A 125 0.25 -4.85 -14.21
C PRO A 125 -0.56 -5.90 -14.99
N HIS A 126 -1.78 -5.57 -15.41
CA HIS A 126 -2.66 -6.42 -16.21
C HIS A 126 -2.95 -5.80 -17.59
N ARG A 127 -3.36 -6.65 -18.54
CA ARG A 127 -3.66 -6.23 -19.93
C ARG A 127 -5.13 -5.88 -20.15
N ASP A 128 -6.01 -6.35 -19.27
CA ASP A 128 -7.42 -6.02 -19.35
C ASP A 128 -7.61 -4.55 -18.95
N LEU A 129 -8.24 -3.77 -19.84
CA LEU A 129 -8.52 -2.37 -19.61
C LEU A 129 -10.03 -2.10 -19.61
N SER A 130 -10.84 -3.14 -19.41
CA SER A 130 -12.29 -2.97 -19.32
C SER A 130 -12.64 -2.16 -18.07
N PRO A 131 -13.77 -1.41 -18.08
CA PRO A 131 -14.19 -0.60 -16.94
C PRO A 131 -14.86 -1.48 -15.87
N THR A 132 -14.13 -2.48 -15.38
CA THR A 132 -14.53 -3.42 -14.32
C THR A 132 -13.56 -3.36 -13.15
N GLU A 133 -13.90 -4.09 -12.10
CA GLU A 133 -13.11 -4.17 -10.87
C GLU A 133 -11.83 -4.99 -11.10
N HIS A 134 -10.71 -4.44 -10.64
CA HIS A 134 -9.44 -5.12 -10.46
C HIS A 134 -8.90 -4.72 -9.07
N GLY A 135 -9.26 -5.46 -8.03
CA GLY A 135 -9.09 -5.05 -6.63
C GLY A 135 -8.58 -6.15 -5.70
N PHE A 136 -8.56 -5.88 -4.39
CA PHE A 136 -8.14 -6.82 -3.34
C PHE A 136 -6.74 -7.40 -3.58
N VAL A 137 -5.79 -6.52 -3.89
CA VAL A 137 -4.46 -6.91 -4.35
C VAL A 137 -3.60 -7.42 -3.21
N SER A 138 -3.02 -8.59 -3.40
CA SER A 138 -1.91 -9.11 -2.60
C SER A 138 -0.63 -9.10 -3.42
N MET A 139 0.47 -8.64 -2.83
CA MET A 139 1.81 -8.70 -3.41
C MET A 139 2.64 -9.71 -2.62
N VAL A 140 3.43 -10.51 -3.33
CA VAL A 140 4.39 -11.45 -2.71
C VAL A 140 5.72 -11.40 -3.45
N PRO A 141 6.87 -11.54 -2.76
CA PRO A 141 8.13 -11.79 -3.44
C PRO A 141 8.00 -13.07 -4.28
N TRP A 142 8.37 -13.01 -5.55
CA TRP A 142 8.25 -14.14 -6.46
C TRP A 142 9.39 -14.16 -7.46
N ARG A 143 10.28 -15.17 -7.34
CA ARG A 143 11.52 -15.27 -8.13
C ARG A 143 12.34 -13.99 -7.96
N ASP A 144 12.80 -13.40 -9.06
CA ASP A 144 13.60 -12.16 -9.08
C ASP A 144 12.73 -10.89 -9.11
N GLY A 145 11.47 -10.97 -8.66
CA GLY A 145 10.53 -9.86 -8.71
C GLY A 145 9.33 -10.01 -7.78
N VAL A 146 8.19 -9.47 -8.19
CA VAL A 146 6.94 -9.46 -7.44
C VAL A 146 5.86 -10.29 -8.16
N GLY A 147 5.15 -11.11 -7.41
CA GLY A 147 3.88 -11.72 -7.82
C GLY A 147 2.71 -10.85 -7.35
N LEU A 148 1.73 -10.63 -8.22
CA LEU A 148 0.49 -9.93 -7.88
C LEU A 148 -0.71 -10.88 -8.04
N ILE A 149 -1.61 -10.84 -7.07
CA ILE A 149 -2.88 -11.57 -7.06
C ILE A 149 -3.98 -10.55 -6.82
N TRP A 150 -5.04 -10.57 -7.62
CA TRP A 150 -6.16 -9.63 -7.51
C TRP A 150 -7.47 -10.34 -7.87
N LEU A 151 -8.59 -9.76 -7.44
CA LEU A 151 -9.92 -10.14 -7.93
C LEU A 151 -10.18 -9.46 -9.26
N ASP A 152 -10.58 -10.26 -10.23
CA ASP A 152 -10.91 -9.84 -11.58
C ASP A 152 -12.43 -9.87 -11.77
N GLY A 153 -13.04 -8.69 -11.81
CA GLY A 153 -14.49 -8.51 -11.85
C GLY A 153 -15.12 -8.67 -13.23
N ARG A 154 -14.44 -9.31 -14.19
CA ARG A 154 -15.04 -9.63 -15.49
C ARG A 154 -16.15 -10.68 -15.32
N ALA A 155 -17.28 -10.43 -15.97
CA ALA A 155 -18.41 -11.35 -16.07
C ALA A 155 -18.30 -12.24 -17.31
#